data_AF-A0A101HTX4-F1
#
_entry.id   AF-A0A101HTX4-F1
#
_cell.length_a   1.000
_cell.length_b   1.000
_cell.length_c   1.000
_cell.angle_alpha   90.00
_cell.angle_beta   90.00
_cell.angle_gamma   90.00
#
_symmetry.space_group_name_H-M   'P 1'
#
loop_
_entity.id
_entity.type
_entity.pdbx_description
1 polymer ?
#
loop_
_entity_poly.entity_id
_entity_poly.type
_entity_poly.pdbx_seq_one_letter_code
_entity_poly.pdbx_strand_id
1 'polypeptide(L)'
;MNPKKIFARSFIIISQTIIAYFLIIIPAEYLLTEKYLILKYLYPHQKTLIFLIVFLAVFSINYFLPKVRKAGERFWPILLAALVVSLFVNQAYVGYYNRLQESPKIYSLSNDWSIVGMEIEIDGKNFGPVWQMGKVKVDDFELQIKDWTEEKIIVIQPHPPQFFTGELYVEKYNGRISNRLPFTIKSPGELHQE
;
A
#
# COMPACT_ATOMS: atom_id res chain seq x y z
N MET A 1 -21.70 -24.70 -34.88
CA MET A 1 -21.51 -23.39 -34.20
C MET A 1 -20.34 -22.68 -34.90
N ASN A 2 -20.46 -21.41 -35.30
CA ASN A 2 -19.40 -20.73 -36.07
C ASN A 2 -18.18 -20.42 -35.18
N PRO A 3 -16.99 -20.97 -35.44
CA PRO A 3 -15.81 -20.81 -34.58
C PRO A 3 -15.39 -19.35 -34.41
N LYS A 4 -15.59 -18.49 -35.42
CA LYS A 4 -15.30 -17.05 -35.34
C LYS A 4 -16.17 -16.35 -34.29
N LYS A 5 -17.43 -16.79 -34.12
CA LYS A 5 -18.34 -16.23 -33.10
C LYS A 5 -17.96 -16.64 -31.68
N ILE A 6 -17.41 -17.85 -31.51
CA ILE A 6 -16.94 -18.32 -30.20
C ILE A 6 -15.73 -17.49 -29.77
N PHE A 7 -14.77 -17.34 -30.66
CA PHE A 7 -13.55 -16.56 -30.40
C PHE A 7 -13.86 -15.11 -30.04
N ALA A 8 -14.70 -14.43 -30.82
CA ALA A 8 -15.10 -13.05 -30.53
C ALA A 8 -15.78 -12.88 -29.17
N ARG A 9 -16.61 -13.86 -28.76
CA ARG A 9 -17.28 -13.84 -27.45
C ARG A 9 -16.32 -14.01 -26.29
N SER A 10 -15.40 -14.97 -26.39
CA SER A 10 -14.37 -15.17 -25.37
C SER A 10 -13.51 -13.92 -25.22
N PHE A 11 -13.14 -13.28 -26.33
CA PHE A 11 -12.36 -12.04 -26.31
C PHE A 11 -13.09 -10.89 -25.60
N ILE A 12 -14.40 -10.73 -25.84
CA ILE A 12 -15.22 -9.71 -25.16
C ILE A 12 -15.24 -9.96 -23.64
N ILE A 13 -15.45 -11.21 -23.21
CA ILE A 13 -15.51 -11.55 -21.77
C ILE A 13 -14.15 -11.28 -21.10
N ILE A 14 -13.04 -11.67 -21.74
CA ILE A 14 -11.69 -11.42 -21.25
C ILE A 14 -11.44 -9.91 -21.12
N SER A 15 -11.80 -9.14 -22.14
CA SER A 15 -11.64 -7.68 -22.15
C SER A 15 -12.41 -7.03 -21.00
N GLN A 16 -13.68 -7.40 -20.83
CA GLN A 16 -14.51 -6.91 -19.73
C GLN A 16 -13.95 -7.29 -18.36
N THR A 17 -13.42 -8.50 -18.22
CA THR A 17 -12.80 -8.97 -16.98
C THR A 17 -11.59 -8.11 -16.62
N ILE A 18 -10.68 -7.88 -17.57
CA ILE A 18 -9.47 -7.08 -17.33
C ILE A 18 -9.84 -5.64 -16.96
N ILE A 19 -10.76 -5.02 -17.70
CA ILE A 19 -11.22 -3.65 -17.42
C ILE A 19 -11.84 -3.56 -16.02
N ALA A 20 -12.77 -4.47 -15.70
CA ALA A 20 -13.45 -4.48 -14.41
C ALA A 20 -12.46 -4.74 -13.26
N TYR A 21 -11.50 -5.64 -13.46
CA TYR A 21 -10.46 -5.93 -12.48
C TYR A 21 -9.61 -4.67 -12.22
N PHE A 22 -9.14 -3.97 -13.26
CA PHE A 22 -8.36 -2.74 -13.09
C PHE A 22 -9.14 -1.62 -12.40
N LEU A 23 -10.42 -1.46 -12.73
CA LEU A 23 -11.28 -0.46 -12.07
C LEU A 23 -11.44 -0.70 -10.56
N ILE A 24 -11.28 -1.94 -10.11
CA ILE A 24 -11.39 -2.31 -8.70
C ILE A 24 -10.02 -2.28 -8.03
N ILE A 25 -9.04 -3.00 -8.59
CA ILE A 25 -7.77 -3.27 -7.91
C ILE A 25 -6.89 -2.04 -7.78
N ILE A 26 -6.87 -1.15 -8.79
CA ILE A 26 -6.04 0.06 -8.78
C ILE A 26 -6.44 1.00 -7.63
N PRO A 27 -7.71 1.44 -7.51
CA PRO A 27 -8.10 2.28 -6.39
C PRO A 27 -8.04 1.54 -5.06
N ALA A 28 -8.42 0.27 -5.01
CA ALA A 28 -8.39 -0.50 -3.76
C ALA A 28 -6.96 -0.61 -3.21
N GLU A 29 -5.99 -0.98 -4.04
CA GLU A 29 -4.59 -1.07 -3.62
C GLU A 29 -4.08 0.28 -3.11
N TYR A 30 -4.26 1.35 -3.90
CA TYR A 30 -3.81 2.68 -3.49
C TYR A 30 -4.44 3.13 -2.17
N LEU A 31 -5.76 2.99 -2.01
CA LEU A 31 -6.45 3.44 -0.81
C LEU A 31 -6.03 2.63 0.41
N LEU A 32 -5.95 1.29 0.29
CA LEU A 32 -5.66 0.41 1.41
C LEU A 32 -4.19 0.46 1.83
N THR A 33 -3.25 0.55 0.89
CA THR A 33 -1.82 0.42 1.21
C THR A 33 -1.04 1.72 1.29
N GLU A 34 -1.53 2.78 0.64
CA GLU A 34 -0.80 4.05 0.51
C GLU A 34 -1.50 5.22 1.18
N LYS A 35 -2.83 5.34 1.02
CA LYS A 35 -3.59 6.46 1.58
C LYS A 35 -3.97 6.24 3.04
N TYR A 36 -4.58 5.09 3.34
CA TYR A 36 -5.10 4.81 4.68
C TYR A 36 -4.19 3.90 5.52
N LEU A 37 -3.12 3.37 4.91
CA LEU A 37 -2.13 2.51 5.59
C LEU A 37 -2.77 1.37 6.39
N ILE A 38 -3.84 0.77 5.85
CA ILE A 38 -4.56 -0.35 6.49
C ILE A 38 -3.79 -1.65 6.27
N LEU A 39 -3.21 -1.83 5.08
CA LEU A 39 -2.46 -3.02 4.70
C LEU A 39 -1.07 -2.64 4.20
N LYS A 40 -0.02 -3.34 4.64
CA LYS A 40 1.34 -3.11 4.12
C LYS A 40 1.43 -3.40 2.63
N TYR A 41 0.91 -4.55 2.22
CA TYR A 41 0.89 -5.00 0.84
C TYR A 41 -0.42 -5.72 0.53
N LEU A 42 -0.76 -5.72 -0.75
CA LEU A 42 -1.80 -6.57 -1.30
C LEU A 42 -1.11 -7.72 -2.04
N TYR A 43 -1.09 -8.90 -1.41
CA TYR A 43 -0.25 -9.99 -1.87
C TYR A 43 -0.69 -10.53 -3.23
N PRO A 44 0.24 -11.10 -4.04
CA PRO A 44 -0.10 -11.65 -5.35
C PRO A 44 -1.25 -12.67 -5.32
N HIS A 45 -1.32 -13.52 -4.29
CA HIS A 45 -2.41 -14.48 -4.16
C HIS A 45 -3.79 -13.81 -3.94
N GLN A 46 -3.84 -12.71 -3.18
CA GLN A 46 -5.07 -11.94 -2.97
C GLN A 46 -5.52 -11.27 -4.27
N LYS A 47 -4.58 -10.70 -5.03
CA LYS A 47 -4.84 -10.13 -6.36
C LYS A 47 -5.42 -11.18 -7.31
N THR A 48 -4.85 -12.38 -7.33
CA THR A 48 -5.33 -13.51 -8.14
C THR A 48 -6.74 -13.93 -7.73
N LEU A 49 -7.04 -14.01 -6.43
CA LEU A 49 -8.39 -14.32 -5.95
C LEU A 49 -9.41 -13.25 -6.36
N ILE A 50 -9.06 -11.97 -6.21
CA ILE A 50 -9.92 -10.87 -6.66
C ILE A 50 -10.16 -10.96 -8.17
N PHE A 51 -9.11 -11.19 -8.97
CA PHE A 51 -9.23 -11.38 -10.41
C PHE A 51 -10.17 -12.54 -10.75
N LEU A 52 -10.05 -13.69 -10.07
CA LEU A 52 -10.90 -14.85 -10.29
C LEU A 52 -12.37 -14.56 -9.95
N ILE A 53 -12.62 -13.86 -8.84
CA ILE A 53 -13.98 -13.46 -8.44
C ILE A 53 -14.58 -12.53 -9.51
N VAL A 54 -13.82 -11.54 -9.98
CA VAL A 54 -14.24 -10.63 -11.05
C VAL A 54 -14.51 -11.40 -12.35
N PHE A 55 -13.62 -12.32 -12.73
CA PHE A 55 -13.80 -13.17 -13.90
C PHE A 55 -15.09 -13.98 -13.82
N LEU A 56 -15.32 -14.67 -12.70
CA LEU A 56 -16.53 -15.46 -12.47
C LEU A 56 -17.80 -14.59 -12.49
N ALA A 57 -17.76 -13.39 -11.91
CA ALA A 57 -18.87 -12.45 -11.96
C ALA A 57 -19.17 -11.99 -13.40
N VAL A 58 -18.15 -11.53 -14.14
CA VAL A 58 -18.30 -11.07 -15.54
C VAL A 58 -18.78 -12.21 -16.44
N PHE A 59 -18.21 -13.41 -16.26
CA PHE A 59 -18.63 -14.61 -16.99
C PHE A 59 -20.09 -14.95 -16.70
N SER A 60 -20.47 -14.99 -15.42
CA SER A 60 -21.84 -15.31 -15.00
C SER A 60 -22.84 -14.30 -15.56
N ILE A 61 -22.52 -13.00 -15.50
CA ILE A 61 -23.35 -11.94 -16.08
C ILE A 61 -23.52 -12.16 -17.58
N ASN A 62 -22.45 -12.43 -18.33
CA ASN A 62 -22.56 -12.67 -19.77
C ASN A 62 -23.29 -13.97 -20.13
N TYR A 63 -23.20 -14.99 -19.27
CA TYR A 63 -23.88 -16.26 -19.46
C TYR A 63 -25.38 -16.16 -19.21
N PHE A 64 -25.78 -15.61 -18.07
CA PHE A 64 -27.19 -15.55 -17.66
C PHE A 64 -27.95 -14.36 -18.25
N LEU A 65 -27.28 -13.24 -18.59
CA LEU A 65 -27.93 -12.04 -19.14
C LEU A 65 -27.62 -11.87 -20.64
N PRO A 66 -28.44 -12.46 -21.55
CA PRO A 66 -28.18 -12.38 -22.99
C PRO A 66 -28.23 -10.94 -23.55
N LYS A 67 -28.90 -10.01 -22.83
CA LYS A 67 -28.90 -8.58 -23.15
C LYS A 67 -27.50 -7.97 -23.02
N VAL A 68 -26.77 -8.27 -21.95
CA VAL A 68 -25.41 -7.78 -21.71
C VAL A 68 -24.46 -8.34 -22.77
N ARG A 69 -24.57 -9.64 -23.05
CA ARG A 69 -23.76 -10.28 -24.10
C ARG A 69 -23.96 -9.62 -25.48
N LYS A 70 -25.21 -9.40 -25.89
CA LYS A 70 -25.52 -8.73 -27.17
C LYS A 70 -25.02 -7.29 -27.19
N ALA A 71 -25.10 -6.57 -26.07
CA ALA A 71 -24.55 -5.22 -25.95
C ALA A 71 -23.02 -5.22 -26.12
N GLY A 72 -22.31 -6.18 -25.50
CA GLY A 72 -20.87 -6.36 -25.67
C GLY A 72 -20.49 -6.65 -27.13
N GLU A 73 -21.24 -7.51 -27.81
CA GLU A 73 -21.05 -7.78 -29.25
C GLU A 73 -21.29 -6.52 -30.10
N ARG A 74 -22.28 -5.69 -29.76
CA ARG A 74 -22.60 -4.45 -30.48
C ARG A 74 -21.52 -3.37 -30.30
N PHE A 75 -20.98 -3.24 -29.09
CA PHE A 75 -20.03 -2.19 -28.73
C PHE A 75 -18.58 -2.69 -28.58
N TRP A 76 -18.24 -3.79 -29.23
CA TRP A 76 -16.90 -4.39 -29.13
C TRP A 76 -15.74 -3.43 -29.49
N PRO A 77 -15.84 -2.47 -30.43
CA PRO A 77 -14.74 -1.56 -30.72
C PRO A 77 -14.49 -0.58 -29.57
N ILE A 78 -15.56 -0.14 -28.90
CA ILE A 78 -15.47 0.73 -27.72
C ILE A 78 -14.84 -0.04 -26.55
N LEU A 79 -15.24 -1.30 -26.36
CA LEU A 79 -14.64 -2.17 -25.35
C LEU A 79 -13.14 -2.39 -25.62
N LEU A 80 -12.75 -2.55 -26.88
CA LEU A 80 -11.33 -2.67 -27.25
C LEU A 80 -10.57 -1.38 -26.94
N ALA A 81 -11.12 -0.22 -27.29
CA ALA A 81 -10.51 1.07 -26.94
C ALA A 81 -10.39 1.24 -25.42
N ALA A 82 -11.43 0.90 -24.67
CA ALA A 82 -11.41 0.93 -23.20
C ALA A 82 -10.37 -0.03 -22.62
N LEU A 83 -10.20 -1.22 -23.19
CA LEU A 83 -9.17 -2.18 -22.79
C LEU A 83 -7.79 -1.57 -22.99
N VAL A 84 -7.51 -1.00 -24.16
CA VAL A 84 -6.22 -0.35 -24.45
C VAL A 84 -5.95 0.77 -23.45
N VAL A 85 -6.92 1.67 -23.24
CA VAL A 85 -6.81 2.74 -22.23
C VAL A 85 -6.54 2.15 -20.84
N SER A 86 -7.25 1.10 -20.44
CA SER A 86 -7.06 0.48 -19.13
C SER A 86 -5.66 -0.12 -18.94
N LEU A 87 -5.05 -0.66 -20.00
CA LEU A 87 -3.68 -1.18 -19.97
C LEU A 87 -2.66 -0.04 -19.79
N PHE A 88 -2.83 1.08 -20.51
CA PHE A 88 -1.99 2.27 -20.32
C PHE A 88 -2.13 2.86 -18.92
N VAL A 89 -3.37 2.95 -18.40
CA VAL A 89 -3.63 3.41 -17.03
C VAL A 89 -2.96 2.49 -16.02
N ASN A 90 -3.08 1.17 -16.18
CA ASN A 90 -2.42 0.20 -15.30
C ASN A 90 -0.89 0.34 -15.35
N GLN A 91 -0.29 0.49 -16.54
CA GLN A 91 1.15 0.68 -16.67
C GLN A 91 1.62 1.97 -15.98
N ALA A 92 0.91 3.09 -16.19
CA ALA A 92 1.19 4.36 -15.53
C ALA A 92 1.04 4.25 -14.01
N TYR A 93 0.00 3.55 -13.55
CA TYR A 93 -0.26 3.29 -12.13
C TYR A 93 0.84 2.46 -11.49
N VAL A 94 1.33 1.39 -12.12
CA VAL A 94 2.45 0.59 -11.58
C VAL A 94 3.69 1.46 -11.39
N GLY A 95 4.00 2.32 -12.37
CA GLY A 95 5.12 3.26 -12.24
C GLY A 95 4.92 4.27 -11.11
N TYR A 96 3.70 4.78 -10.92
CA TYR A 96 3.35 5.66 -9.81
C TYR A 96 3.45 4.94 -8.46
N TYR A 97 2.89 3.73 -8.35
CA TYR A 97 2.91 2.91 -7.15
C TYR A 97 4.33 2.57 -6.70
N ASN A 98 5.22 2.23 -7.64
CA ASN A 98 6.63 1.97 -7.35
C ASN A 98 7.33 3.19 -6.72
N ARG A 99 7.06 4.41 -7.21
CA ARG A 99 7.62 5.63 -6.60
C ARG A 99 7.10 5.87 -5.19
N LEU A 100 5.86 5.48 -4.90
CA LEU A 100 5.33 5.54 -3.54
C LEU A 100 6.00 4.52 -2.60
N GLN A 101 6.43 3.36 -3.13
CA GLN A 101 7.19 2.37 -2.36
C GLN A 101 8.62 2.82 -2.02
N GLU A 102 9.15 3.84 -2.68
CA GLU A 102 10.49 4.34 -2.36
C GLU A 102 10.52 5.15 -1.05
N SER A 103 9.38 5.70 -0.63
CA SER A 103 9.24 6.45 0.62
C SER A 103 8.87 5.52 1.79
N PRO A 104 9.56 5.66 2.94
CA PRO A 104 9.27 4.86 4.13
C PRO A 104 7.89 5.21 4.69
N LYS A 105 7.22 4.27 5.35
CA LYS A 105 5.92 4.52 6.00
C LYS A 105 5.84 3.81 7.34
N ILE A 106 5.32 4.52 8.34
CA ILE A 106 5.07 4.02 9.68
C ILE A 106 3.58 3.68 9.80
N TYR A 107 3.29 2.46 10.22
CA TYR A 107 1.94 1.94 10.41
C TYR A 107 1.52 2.04 11.88
N SER A 108 2.42 1.65 12.78
CA SER A 108 2.17 1.73 14.21
C SER A 108 3.47 1.84 15.00
N LEU A 109 3.31 2.28 16.25
CA LEU A 109 4.35 2.30 17.26
C LEU A 109 3.89 1.40 18.41
N SER A 110 4.83 0.73 19.11
CA SER A 110 4.47 -0.01 20.32
C SER A 110 3.90 0.89 21.40
N ASN A 111 4.42 2.12 21.50
CA ASN A 111 3.94 3.19 22.36
C ASN A 111 4.05 4.52 21.62
N ASP A 112 3.15 5.46 21.90
CA ASP A 112 3.20 6.85 21.45
C ASP A 112 3.97 7.76 22.44
N TRP A 113 4.69 7.14 23.38
CA TRP A 113 5.57 7.82 24.32
C TRP A 113 6.77 6.96 24.71
N SER A 114 7.79 7.59 25.28
CA SER A 114 8.96 6.90 25.84
C SER A 114 9.56 7.63 27.05
N ILE A 115 10.35 6.89 27.80
CA ILE A 115 11.32 7.39 28.78
C ILE A 115 12.72 6.90 28.40
N VAL A 116 13.76 7.47 29.01
CA VAL A 116 15.16 7.07 28.76
C VAL A 116 15.37 5.56 28.94
N GLY A 117 16.01 4.93 27.96
CA GLY A 117 16.31 3.50 27.93
C GLY A 117 15.17 2.59 27.47
N MET A 118 13.96 3.13 27.26
CA MET A 118 12.81 2.37 26.78
C MET A 118 12.99 1.98 25.31
N GLU A 119 12.57 0.76 24.97
CA GLU A 119 12.51 0.28 23.60
C GLU A 119 11.18 0.64 22.94
N ILE A 120 11.27 1.21 21.74
CA ILE A 120 10.13 1.54 20.89
C ILE A 120 10.25 0.70 19.63
N GLU A 121 9.19 -0.05 19.36
CA GLU A 121 9.03 -0.82 18.14
C GLU A 121 8.25 0.01 17.14
N ILE A 122 8.81 0.16 15.95
CA ILE A 122 8.23 0.90 14.83
C ILE A 122 7.89 -0.11 13.75
N ASP A 123 6.60 -0.34 13.56
CA ASP A 123 6.10 -1.18 12.48
C ASP A 123 5.84 -0.34 11.24
N GLY A 124 6.30 -0.82 10.09
CA GLY A 124 6.11 -0.09 8.86
C GLY A 124 6.52 -0.86 7.61
N LYS A 125 6.87 -0.10 6.57
CA LYS A 125 7.39 -0.63 5.31
C LYS A 125 8.33 0.35 4.63
N ASN A 126 9.16 -0.19 3.74
CA ASN A 126 10.09 0.55 2.89
C ASN A 126 11.19 1.31 3.64
N PHE A 127 11.51 0.92 4.88
CA PHE A 127 12.61 1.52 5.65
C PHE A 127 13.96 1.34 4.94
N GLY A 128 14.09 0.31 4.12
CA GLY A 128 15.32 0.00 3.39
C GLY A 128 16.19 -0.99 4.16
N PRO A 129 17.23 -1.49 3.50
CA PRO A 129 18.00 -2.61 4.04
C PRO A 129 18.92 -2.18 5.18
N VAL A 130 19.30 -3.15 6.01
CA VAL A 130 20.20 -2.99 7.19
C VAL A 130 21.51 -2.28 6.83
N TRP A 131 22.06 -2.48 5.64
CA TRP A 131 23.33 -1.86 5.22
C TRP A 131 23.18 -0.42 4.72
N GLN A 132 21.95 0.10 4.63
CA GLN A 132 21.64 1.50 4.33
C GLN A 132 20.62 2.06 5.34
N MET A 133 20.91 1.90 6.63
CA MET A 133 20.04 2.42 7.68
C MET A 133 19.83 3.93 7.54
N GLY A 134 18.61 4.34 7.86
CA GLY A 134 18.26 5.73 8.00
C GLY A 134 18.49 6.23 9.43
N LYS A 135 17.68 7.21 9.79
CA LYS A 135 17.58 7.78 11.12
C LYS A 135 16.12 7.73 11.57
N VAL A 136 15.94 7.61 12.88
CA VAL A 136 14.63 7.75 13.51
C VAL A 136 14.70 8.99 14.38
N LYS A 137 13.74 9.90 14.21
CA LYS A 137 13.74 11.18 14.91
C LYS A 137 12.37 11.48 15.51
N VAL A 138 12.39 12.22 16.62
CA VAL A 138 11.24 12.94 17.16
C VAL A 138 11.56 14.42 16.99
N ASP A 139 10.91 15.07 16.03
CA ASP A 139 11.31 16.38 15.50
C ASP A 139 12.82 16.42 15.14
N ASP A 140 13.62 17.21 15.85
CA ASP A 140 15.06 17.33 15.62
C ASP A 140 15.91 16.38 16.49
N PHE A 141 15.27 15.56 17.34
CA PHE A 141 15.95 14.67 18.26
C PHE A 141 16.07 13.24 17.71
N GLU A 142 17.30 12.74 17.55
CA GLU A 142 17.57 11.41 16.99
C GLU A 142 17.52 10.30 18.06
N LEU A 143 16.76 9.24 17.78
CA LEU A 143 16.68 8.03 18.62
C LEU A 143 17.81 7.05 18.26
N GLN A 144 18.22 6.23 19.23
CA GLN A 144 19.26 5.24 19.00
C GLN A 144 18.69 3.98 18.36
N ILE A 145 19.17 3.58 17.19
CA ILE A 145 18.74 2.35 16.52
C ILE A 145 19.39 1.14 17.20
N LYS A 146 18.56 0.18 17.63
CA LYS A 146 18.98 -1.12 18.18
C LYS A 146 18.92 -2.22 17.13
N ASP A 147 17.84 -2.25 16.36
CA ASP A 147 17.64 -3.20 15.26
C ASP A 147 16.89 -2.54 14.10
N TRP A 148 17.17 -2.99 12.88
CA TRP A 148 16.61 -2.40 11.66
C TRP A 148 16.34 -3.45 10.61
N THR A 149 15.11 -3.47 10.11
CA THR A 149 14.70 -4.26 8.96
C THR A 149 13.87 -3.39 8.01
N GLU A 150 13.51 -3.91 6.84
CA GLU A 150 12.71 -3.17 5.86
C GLU A 150 11.30 -2.82 6.35
N GLU A 151 10.80 -3.57 7.34
CA GLU A 151 9.42 -3.46 7.84
C GLU A 151 9.31 -3.17 9.34
N LYS A 152 10.43 -3.22 10.06
CA LYS A 152 10.45 -3.10 11.51
C LYS A 152 11.74 -2.45 11.97
N ILE A 153 11.63 -1.44 12.83
CA ILE A 153 12.78 -0.80 13.47
C ILE A 153 12.57 -0.87 14.98
N ILE A 154 13.62 -1.22 15.71
CA ILE A 154 13.64 -1.14 17.18
C ILE A 154 14.61 -0.02 17.54
N VAL A 155 14.11 0.96 18.27
CA VAL A 155 14.92 2.08 18.78
C VAL A 155 14.90 2.11 20.30
N ILE A 156 15.96 2.66 20.87
CA ILE A 156 16.09 2.95 22.29
C ILE A 156 16.05 4.47 22.45
N GLN A 157 15.29 4.95 23.42
CA GLN A 157 15.24 6.37 23.77
C GLN A 157 16.54 6.78 24.50
N PRO A 158 17.40 7.63 23.91
CA PRO A 158 18.55 8.18 24.62
C PRO A 158 18.12 9.31 25.57
N HIS A 159 19.06 9.82 26.37
CA HIS A 159 18.80 10.94 27.27
C HIS A 159 18.50 12.22 26.47
N PRO A 160 17.27 12.78 26.53
CA PRO A 160 16.95 13.98 25.79
C PRO A 160 17.49 15.22 26.52
N PRO A 161 17.68 16.36 25.82
CA PRO A 161 18.02 17.62 26.47
C PRO A 161 16.86 18.18 27.31
N GLN A 162 15.63 17.88 26.90
CA GLN A 162 14.38 18.24 27.59
C GLN A 162 13.28 17.23 27.25
N PHE A 163 12.24 17.14 28.06
CA PHE A 163 11.05 16.33 27.81
C PHE A 163 10.03 17.14 27.00
N PHE A 164 9.45 16.54 25.95
CA PHE A 164 8.56 17.25 25.03
C PHE A 164 7.65 16.30 24.25
N THR A 165 6.58 16.85 23.68
CA THR A 165 5.74 16.19 22.67
C THR A 165 6.13 16.73 21.30
N GLY A 166 6.36 15.83 20.36
CA GLY A 166 6.76 16.12 19.00
C GLY A 166 6.20 15.11 18.01
N GLU A 167 6.78 15.07 16.81
CA GLU A 167 6.40 14.11 15.78
C GLU A 167 7.52 13.13 15.47
N LEU A 168 7.23 11.83 15.63
CA LEU A 168 8.13 10.75 15.26
C LEU A 168 8.07 10.47 13.76
N TYR A 169 9.23 10.40 13.12
CA TYR A 169 9.38 10.01 11.72
C TYR A 169 10.67 9.25 11.45
N VAL A 170 10.68 8.53 10.33
CA VAL A 170 11.85 7.82 9.80
C VAL A 170 12.37 8.57 8.58
N GLU A 171 13.67 8.83 8.56
CA GLU A 171 14.39 9.44 7.44
C GLU A 171 15.36 8.40 6.86
N LYS A 172 15.18 7.98 5.61
CA LYS A 172 16.08 7.03 4.96
C LYS A 172 17.44 7.66 4.64
N TYR A 173 18.43 6.81 4.36
CA TYR A 173 19.77 7.22 3.92
C TYR A 173 19.77 8.16 2.69
N ASN A 174 18.73 8.09 1.85
CA ASN A 174 18.57 8.92 0.65
C ASN A 174 17.73 10.19 0.90
N GLY A 175 17.47 10.54 2.17
CA GLY A 175 16.74 11.75 2.57
C GLY A 175 15.21 11.66 2.44
N ARG A 176 14.65 10.49 2.08
CA ARG A 176 13.19 10.32 2.04
C ARG A 176 12.62 10.14 3.45
N ILE A 177 11.60 10.93 3.76
CA ILE A 177 10.95 10.98 5.07
C ILE A 177 9.61 10.23 5.04
N SER A 178 9.25 9.59 6.17
CA SER A 178 7.97 8.91 6.34
C SER A 178 6.82 9.85 6.66
N ASN A 179 5.61 9.30 6.82
CA ASN A 179 4.58 9.98 7.59
C ASN A 179 5.05 10.23 9.03
N ARG A 180 4.41 11.20 9.68
CA ARG A 180 4.67 11.66 11.03
C ARG A 180 3.59 11.13 11.96
N LEU A 181 3.99 10.68 13.14
CA LEU A 181 3.06 10.26 14.20
C LEU A 181 3.34 11.07 15.47
N PRO A 182 2.31 11.51 16.20
CA PRO A 182 2.51 12.21 17.46
C PRO A 182 3.23 11.30 18.45
N PHE A 183 4.21 11.85 19.17
CA PHE A 183 5.04 11.09 20.10
C PHE A 183 5.51 11.95 21.28
N THR A 184 5.52 11.39 22.49
CA THR A 184 5.90 12.14 23.70
C THR A 184 7.08 11.53 24.43
N ILE A 185 8.13 12.30 24.67
CA ILE A 185 9.26 11.91 25.50
C ILE A 185 9.01 12.45 26.91
N LYS A 186 8.74 11.56 27.86
CA LYS A 186 8.35 11.87 29.25
C LYS A 186 9.51 11.77 30.22
N SER A 187 9.38 12.45 31.35
CA SER A 187 10.33 12.32 32.46
C SER A 187 10.11 11.00 33.21
N PRO A 188 11.18 10.26 33.61
CA PRO A 188 11.03 9.09 34.46
C PRO A 188 10.29 9.38 35.78
N GLY A 189 10.38 10.61 36.31
CA GLY A 189 9.72 11.01 37.55
C GLY A 189 8.20 11.19 37.46
N GLU A 190 7.66 11.34 36.25
CA GLU A 190 6.21 11.52 36.02
C GLU A 190 5.43 10.19 36.11
N LEU A 191 6.12 9.05 35.95
CA LEU A 191 5.49 7.72 35.96
C LEU A 191 5.10 7.23 37.36
N HIS A 192 5.52 7.90 38.43
CA HIS A 192 5.20 7.54 39.81
C HIS A 192 4.02 8.32 40.40
N GLN A 193 3.37 9.18 39.60
CA GLN A 193 2.29 10.07 40.05
C GLN A 193 0.89 9.70 39.53
N GLU A 194 0.77 8.60 38.77
CA GLU A 194 -0.50 7.96 38.40
C GLU A 194 -0.74 6.70 39.25
#